data_AF-A0A7K0EJL6-F1
#
_entry.id   AF-A0A7K0EJL6-F1
#
_cell.length_a   1.000
_cell.length_b   1.000
_cell.length_c   1.000
_cell.angle_alpha   90.00
_cell.angle_beta   90.00
_cell.angle_gamma   90.00
#
_symmetry.space_group_name_H-M   'P 1'
#
loop_
_entity.id
_entity.type
_entity.pdbx_description
1 polymer ?
#
loop_
_entity_poly.entity_id
_entity_poly.type
_entity_poly.pdbx_seq_one_letter_code
_entity_poly.pdbx_strand_id
1 'polypeptide(L)'
;MKSVLLFTLLASVLDLCSNPFPVSPNIVLPTPCKMIDGKNRPYACEFEILNINFIGANNEILAKSTGNGQYIKLPKSKAISSSLITNGGSLFYTVSVSFRRINRASFSTDAYTLSKSSITDPISPGETSVVDNTIKVGANIPDPLIRPNWVTFTMQLNYSTSGQPTLVAPPQLLMLENPVTYAKMTKPTYHHDRDRAEAWRTFQLSVNFSE
;
A
#
# COMPACT_ATOMS: atom_id res chain seq x y z
N MET A 1 28.12 28.80 77.46
CA MET A 1 27.31 27.71 78.06
C MET A 1 25.96 27.66 77.36
N LYS A 2 25.46 26.43 77.13
CA LYS A 2 24.15 26.03 76.58
C LYS A 2 24.04 25.83 75.06
N SER A 3 24.14 24.55 74.71
CA SER A 3 23.64 23.87 73.52
C SER A 3 22.13 24.05 73.30
N VAL A 4 21.65 23.85 72.06
CA VAL A 4 20.62 22.84 71.65
C VAL A 4 19.98 23.20 70.28
N LEU A 5 20.02 22.20 69.37
CA LEU A 5 19.13 21.82 68.26
C LEU A 5 18.28 22.86 67.48
N LEU A 6 18.31 22.77 66.14
CA LEU A 6 17.18 22.18 65.38
C LEU A 6 17.57 21.75 63.96
N PHE A 7 17.40 20.46 63.69
CA PHE A 7 17.41 19.84 62.37
C PHE A 7 16.00 19.93 61.76
N THR A 8 15.93 20.00 60.43
CA THR A 8 14.77 19.85 59.52
C THR A 8 13.96 21.11 59.18
N LEU A 9 13.94 21.46 57.88
CA LEU A 9 12.75 21.46 57.01
C LEU A 9 13.24 21.61 55.56
N LEU A 10 13.27 20.51 54.82
CA LEU A 10 12.30 20.17 53.77
C LEU A 10 12.41 21.02 52.50
N ALA A 11 12.87 20.34 51.46
CA ALA A 11 12.75 20.69 50.05
C ALA A 11 11.37 21.27 49.73
N SER A 12 11.33 22.57 49.41
CA SER A 12 10.16 23.19 48.81
C SER A 12 10.34 23.30 47.30
N VAL A 13 9.80 22.28 46.64
CA VAL A 13 8.92 22.43 45.46
C VAL A 13 9.56 23.10 44.24
N LEU A 14 10.40 22.33 43.54
CA LEU A 14 10.42 22.32 42.08
C LEU A 14 9.10 21.70 41.60
N ASP A 15 8.06 22.50 41.40
CA ASP A 15 6.86 22.11 40.65
C ASP A 15 6.27 23.34 39.97
N LEU A 16 6.96 23.82 38.93
CA LEU A 16 6.27 24.46 37.82
C LEU A 16 6.00 23.37 36.81
N CYS A 17 4.90 22.67 37.09
CA CYS A 17 4.21 21.72 36.26
C CYS A 17 4.38 22.08 34.78
N SER A 18 5.12 21.21 34.10
CA SER A 18 4.75 20.72 32.78
C SER A 18 3.24 20.84 32.58
N ASN A 19 2.79 21.77 31.74
CA ASN A 19 1.43 21.73 31.21
C ASN A 19 1.27 20.37 30.53
N PRO A 20 0.53 19.41 31.10
CA PRO A 20 0.09 18.27 30.32
C PRO A 20 -1.15 18.82 29.63
N PHE A 21 -1.00 19.51 28.50
CA PHE A 21 -2.15 19.61 27.62
C PHE A 21 -2.58 18.16 27.35
N PRO A 22 -3.79 17.75 27.75
CA PRO A 22 -4.28 16.46 27.32
C PRO A 22 -4.35 16.58 25.81
N VAL A 23 -3.45 15.89 25.12
CA VAL A 23 -3.64 15.58 23.71
C VAL A 23 -4.91 14.76 23.71
N SER A 24 -6.05 15.41 23.48
CA SER A 24 -7.30 14.73 23.27
C SER A 24 -7.01 13.70 22.19
N PRO A 25 -7.12 12.38 22.46
CA PRO A 25 -6.92 11.41 21.41
C PRO A 25 -7.97 11.77 20.37
N ASN A 26 -7.53 12.16 19.17
CA ASN A 26 -8.43 12.20 18.03
C ASN A 26 -8.91 10.76 17.86
N ILE A 27 -10.06 10.43 18.47
CA ILE A 27 -10.71 9.14 18.33
C ILE A 27 -11.27 9.15 16.91
N VAL A 28 -10.45 8.68 15.97
CA VAL A 28 -10.91 8.40 14.62
C VAL A 28 -11.83 7.20 14.73
N LEU A 29 -13.14 7.46 14.64
CA LEU A 29 -14.13 6.39 14.59
C LEU A 29 -13.80 5.49 13.37
N PRO A 30 -13.74 4.16 13.54
CA PRO A 30 -13.40 3.27 12.45
C PRO A 30 -14.34 3.48 11.28
N THR A 31 -13.82 3.88 10.12
CA THR A 31 -14.62 3.91 8.90
C THR A 31 -14.78 2.47 8.42
N PRO A 32 -15.99 1.88 8.43
CA PRO A 32 -16.16 0.50 7.97
C PRO A 32 -15.88 0.46 6.47
N CYS A 33 -14.97 -0.41 6.05
CA CYS A 33 -14.80 -0.72 4.64
C CYS A 33 -15.72 -1.88 4.23
N LYS A 34 -16.11 -1.86 2.97
CA LYS A 34 -16.98 -2.87 2.38
C LYS A 34 -16.14 -3.90 1.64
N MET A 35 -16.56 -5.16 1.76
CA MET A 35 -16.12 -6.23 0.87
C MET A 35 -16.78 -6.04 -0.51
N ILE A 36 -16.31 -6.79 -1.51
CA ILE A 36 -16.84 -6.77 -2.89
C ILE A 36 -18.35 -7.08 -2.92
N ASP A 37 -18.83 -7.92 -2.01
CA ASP A 37 -20.26 -8.26 -1.87
C ASP A 37 -21.10 -7.18 -1.15
N GLY A 38 -20.48 -6.05 -0.78
CA GLY A 38 -21.13 -4.92 -0.10
C GLY A 38 -21.31 -5.10 1.42
N LYS A 39 -20.94 -6.25 1.99
CA LYS A 39 -20.99 -6.45 3.45
C LYS A 39 -19.83 -5.72 4.13
N ASN A 40 -20.00 -5.44 5.43
CA ASN A 40 -18.91 -4.88 6.23
C ASN A 40 -17.78 -5.91 6.36
N ARG A 41 -16.55 -5.45 6.16
CA ARG A 41 -15.36 -6.22 6.54
C ARG A 41 -15.34 -6.37 8.07
N PRO A 42 -15.01 -7.55 8.62
CA PRO A 42 -14.98 -7.78 10.08
C PRO A 42 -13.94 -6.90 10.80
N TYR A 43 -12.86 -6.55 10.10
CA TYR A 43 -11.81 -5.66 10.56
C TYR A 43 -11.78 -4.44 9.66
N ALA A 44 -11.82 -3.24 10.24
CA ALA A 44 -11.80 -2.01 9.47
C ALA A 44 -10.49 -1.91 8.67
N CYS A 45 -10.59 -1.48 7.42
CA CYS A 45 -9.45 -1.34 6.54
C CYS A 45 -8.48 -0.28 7.08
N GLU A 46 -7.21 -0.62 7.22
CA GLU A 46 -6.22 0.30 7.78
C GLU A 46 -5.89 1.44 6.82
N PHE A 47 -5.94 1.18 5.52
CA PHE A 47 -5.39 2.07 4.50
C PHE A 47 -6.38 2.40 3.38
N GLU A 48 -6.06 3.46 2.67
CA GLU A 48 -6.60 3.80 1.36
C GLU A 48 -5.43 4.05 0.40
N ILE A 49 -5.47 3.48 -0.81
CA ILE A 49 -4.54 3.83 -1.89
C ILE A 49 -5.07 5.09 -2.57
N LEU A 50 -4.33 6.20 -2.51
CA LEU A 50 -4.74 7.48 -3.08
C LEU A 50 -4.47 7.55 -4.59
N ASN A 51 -3.27 7.13 -5.01
CA ASN A 51 -2.91 7.05 -6.42
C ASN A 51 -1.70 6.13 -6.66
N ILE A 52 -1.57 5.69 -7.90
CA ILE A 52 -0.40 4.98 -8.42
C ILE A 52 0.16 5.80 -9.58
N ASN A 53 1.43 6.20 -9.49
CA ASN A 53 2.11 6.90 -10.57
C ASN A 53 3.06 5.94 -11.27
N PHE A 54 2.99 5.89 -12.60
CA PHE A 54 3.92 5.17 -13.47
C PHE A 54 4.94 6.17 -13.99
N ILE A 55 6.21 5.90 -13.72
CA ILE A 55 7.30 6.86 -13.87
C ILE A 55 8.32 6.31 -14.88
N GLY A 56 8.71 7.17 -15.82
CA GLY A 56 9.65 6.87 -16.90
C GLY A 56 11.12 7.08 -16.54
N ALA A 57 11.99 6.86 -17.52
CA ALA A 57 13.45 6.98 -17.39
C ALA A 57 13.95 8.37 -16.95
N ASN A 58 13.20 9.44 -17.24
CA ASN A 58 13.57 10.81 -16.89
C ASN A 58 12.84 11.32 -15.64
N ASN A 59 12.34 10.40 -14.80
CA ASN A 59 11.51 10.68 -13.64
C ASN A 59 10.20 11.43 -13.96
N GLU A 60 9.74 11.39 -15.21
CA GLU A 60 8.45 11.94 -15.60
C GLU A 60 7.31 11.00 -15.21
N ILE A 61 6.17 11.56 -14.79
CA ILE A 61 4.94 10.78 -14.59
C ILE A 61 4.33 10.53 -15.97
N LEU A 62 4.37 9.28 -16.43
CA LEU A 62 3.82 8.83 -17.71
C LEU A 62 2.30 8.63 -17.62
N ALA A 63 1.85 8.11 -16.47
CA ALA A 63 0.43 7.87 -16.22
C ALA A 63 0.16 7.87 -14.71
N LYS A 64 -1.09 8.13 -14.35
CA LYS A 64 -1.58 8.12 -12.97
C LYS A 64 -2.89 7.35 -12.87
N SER A 65 -2.95 6.37 -11.98
CA SER A 65 -4.19 5.73 -11.58
C SER A 65 -4.70 6.34 -10.27
N THR A 66 -5.95 6.80 -10.28
CA THR A 66 -6.70 7.34 -9.12
C THR A 66 -7.95 6.52 -8.81
N GLY A 67 -8.33 5.60 -9.70
CA GLY A 67 -9.56 4.83 -9.68
C GLY A 67 -9.33 3.37 -10.04
N ASN A 68 -10.27 2.50 -9.69
CA ASN A 68 -10.26 1.10 -10.14
C ASN A 68 -10.62 1.00 -11.63
N GLY A 69 -10.05 0.01 -12.31
CA GLY A 69 -10.37 -0.31 -13.71
C GLY A 69 -9.84 0.67 -14.75
N GLN A 70 -8.96 1.61 -14.37
CA GLN A 70 -8.43 2.59 -15.30
C GLN A 70 -7.48 1.94 -16.32
N TYR A 71 -7.56 2.41 -17.57
CA TYR A 71 -6.65 2.02 -18.63
C TYR A 71 -5.38 2.88 -18.59
N ILE A 72 -4.23 2.23 -18.56
CA ILE A 72 -2.90 2.84 -18.41
C ILE A 72 -2.07 2.46 -19.64
N LYS A 73 -1.77 3.45 -20.49
CA LYS A 73 -0.94 3.28 -21.68
C LYS A 73 0.44 3.88 -21.44
N LEU A 74 1.49 3.06 -21.49
CA LEU A 74 2.88 3.48 -21.25
C LEU A 74 3.70 3.47 -22.56
N PRO A 75 4.50 4.51 -22.88
CA PRO A 75 5.37 4.49 -24.06
C PRO A 75 6.60 3.61 -23.84
N LYS A 76 6.92 2.72 -24.81
CA LYS A 76 8.10 1.85 -24.73
C LYS A 76 9.40 2.65 -24.63
N SER A 77 9.56 3.72 -25.40
CA SER A 77 10.75 4.59 -25.35
C SER A 77 10.99 5.28 -24.01
N LYS A 78 10.00 5.29 -23.12
CA LYS A 78 10.10 5.90 -21.79
C LYS A 78 10.38 4.89 -20.67
N ALA A 79 10.50 3.60 -21.00
CA ALA A 79 10.94 2.59 -20.03
C ALA A 79 12.34 2.93 -19.49
N ILE A 80 12.57 2.69 -18.21
CA ILE A 80 13.86 2.92 -17.52
C ILE A 80 14.95 2.05 -18.14
N SER A 81 14.58 0.83 -18.47
CA SER A 81 15.41 -0.11 -19.20
C SER A 81 14.52 -1.12 -19.92
N SER A 82 15.14 -1.86 -20.83
CA SER A 82 14.50 -2.98 -21.51
C SER A 82 15.48 -4.13 -21.68
N SER A 83 14.95 -5.34 -21.75
CA SER A 83 15.66 -6.54 -22.18
C SER A 83 14.97 -7.13 -23.41
N LEU A 84 15.73 -7.68 -24.33
CA LEU A 84 15.23 -8.33 -25.53
C LEU A 84 15.62 -9.82 -25.50
N ILE A 85 14.67 -10.67 -25.86
CA ILE A 85 14.88 -12.10 -26.14
C ILE A 85 14.27 -12.44 -27.50
N THR A 86 14.60 -13.61 -28.06
CA THR A 86 14.27 -13.98 -29.45
C THR A 86 12.80 -13.74 -29.85
N ASN A 87 11.84 -13.97 -28.92
CA ASN A 87 10.40 -13.83 -29.19
C ASN A 87 9.71 -12.81 -28.27
N GLY A 88 10.45 -11.85 -27.72
CA GLY A 88 9.86 -10.91 -26.77
C GLY A 88 10.87 -10.08 -25.99
N GLY A 89 10.47 -9.66 -24.80
CA GLY A 89 11.34 -8.91 -23.92
C GLY A 89 10.66 -8.49 -22.64
N SER A 90 11.35 -7.66 -21.88
CA SER A 90 10.82 -7.03 -20.68
C SER A 90 11.06 -5.52 -20.73
N LEU A 91 10.08 -4.76 -20.24
CA LEU A 91 10.17 -3.32 -20.03
C LEU A 91 10.10 -3.03 -18.55
N PHE A 92 10.95 -2.14 -18.05
CA PHE A 92 11.02 -1.79 -16.64
C PHE A 92 10.59 -0.33 -16.43
N TYR A 93 9.64 -0.12 -15.53
CA TYR A 93 9.14 1.20 -15.13
C TYR A 93 9.23 1.37 -13.63
N THR A 94 9.37 2.60 -13.14
CA THR A 94 9.24 2.89 -11.71
C THR A 94 7.77 3.10 -11.42
N VAL A 95 7.27 2.48 -10.35
CA VAL A 95 5.92 2.69 -9.85
C VAL A 95 5.99 3.26 -8.46
N SER A 96 5.28 4.36 -8.23
CA SER A 96 5.14 4.97 -6.91
C SER A 96 3.68 4.90 -6.48
N VAL A 97 3.41 4.22 -5.38
CA VAL A 97 2.07 4.11 -4.80
C VAL A 97 1.96 5.07 -3.62
N SER A 98 1.04 6.02 -3.70
CA SER A 98 0.67 6.89 -2.59
C SER A 98 -0.52 6.30 -1.86
N PHE A 99 -0.42 6.16 -0.55
CA PHE A 99 -1.48 5.62 0.29
C PHE A 99 -1.53 6.34 1.64
N ARG A 100 -2.62 6.21 2.37
CA ARG A 100 -2.83 6.87 3.65
C ARG A 100 -3.46 5.90 4.64
N ARG A 101 -3.06 5.99 5.91
CA ARG A 101 -3.76 5.32 7.01
C ARG A 101 -5.10 6.02 7.26
N ILE A 102 -6.20 5.28 7.22
CA ILE A 102 -7.55 5.77 7.50
C ILE A 102 -8.08 5.23 8.83
N ASN A 103 -7.61 4.06 9.27
CA ASN A 103 -7.93 3.47 10.56
C ASN A 103 -6.65 2.96 11.24
N ARG A 104 -6.69 2.83 12.57
CA ARG A 104 -5.63 2.14 13.32
C ARG A 104 -5.59 0.66 12.96
N ALA A 105 -4.40 0.07 13.14
CA ALA A 105 -4.22 -1.34 12.86
C ALA A 105 -5.10 -2.21 13.75
N SER A 106 -5.84 -3.14 13.13
CA SER A 106 -6.61 -4.13 13.88
C SER A 106 -5.68 -5.15 14.55
N PHE A 107 -4.53 -5.40 13.93
CA PHE A 107 -3.48 -6.28 14.45
C PHE A 107 -2.10 -5.65 14.22
N SER A 108 -1.23 -5.75 15.22
CA SER A 108 0.17 -5.31 15.08
C SER A 108 0.90 -6.14 14.02
N THR A 109 1.82 -5.50 13.29
CA THR A 109 2.69 -6.16 12.32
C THR A 109 4.04 -5.45 12.23
N ASP A 110 5.11 -6.19 11.96
CA ASP A 110 6.46 -5.64 11.80
C ASP A 110 6.69 -5.03 10.42
N ALA A 111 5.92 -5.48 9.43
CA ALA A 111 5.93 -4.94 8.07
C ALA A 111 4.62 -5.25 7.34
N TYR A 112 4.18 -4.28 6.55
CA TYR A 112 3.12 -4.46 5.57
C TYR A 112 3.70 -5.03 4.26
N THR A 113 2.84 -5.65 3.47
CA THR A 113 3.20 -6.18 2.15
C THR A 113 2.42 -5.42 1.08
N LEU A 114 3.10 -5.01 0.02
CA LEU A 114 2.46 -4.61 -1.23
C LEU A 114 2.64 -5.74 -2.24
N SER A 115 1.54 -6.36 -2.67
CA SER A 115 1.56 -7.43 -3.66
C SER A 115 1.07 -6.96 -5.02
N LYS A 116 1.66 -7.53 -6.07
CA LYS A 116 1.23 -7.44 -7.47
C LYS A 116 0.58 -8.75 -7.85
N SER A 117 -0.58 -8.69 -8.48
CA SER A 117 -1.23 -9.88 -9.03
C SER A 117 -1.77 -9.63 -10.43
N SER A 118 -1.85 -10.68 -11.24
CA SER A 118 -2.68 -10.71 -12.44
C SER A 118 -4.09 -11.15 -12.06
N ILE A 119 -5.09 -10.75 -12.86
CA ILE A 119 -6.48 -11.20 -12.70
C ILE A 119 -6.75 -12.29 -13.73
N THR A 120 -6.93 -13.52 -13.28
CA THR A 120 -7.20 -14.69 -14.12
C THR A 120 -8.70 -14.93 -14.33
N ASP A 121 -9.55 -14.59 -13.35
CA ASP A 121 -11.01 -14.66 -13.46
C ASP A 121 -11.68 -13.68 -12.47
N PRO A 122 -12.28 -12.58 -12.93
CA PRO A 122 -12.77 -11.50 -12.05
C PRO A 122 -13.92 -11.89 -11.10
N ILE A 123 -14.55 -13.05 -11.31
CA ILE A 123 -15.73 -13.50 -10.56
C ILE A 123 -15.41 -14.70 -9.66
N SER A 124 -14.29 -15.40 -9.89
CA SER A 124 -13.94 -16.63 -9.17
C SER A 124 -13.13 -16.39 -7.89
N PRO A 125 -13.27 -17.19 -6.82
CA PRO A 125 -12.41 -17.15 -5.64
C PRO A 125 -10.91 -17.41 -5.92
N GLY A 126 -10.55 -17.88 -7.12
CA GLY A 126 -9.18 -18.01 -7.64
C GLY A 126 -8.78 -16.85 -8.54
N GLU A 127 -9.39 -15.68 -8.36
CA GLU A 127 -9.33 -14.54 -9.27
C GLU A 127 -7.91 -14.05 -9.58
N THR A 128 -6.95 -14.27 -8.69
CA THR A 128 -5.64 -13.64 -8.80
C THR A 128 -4.50 -14.65 -8.74
N SER A 129 -3.48 -14.41 -9.57
CA SER A 129 -2.19 -15.07 -9.43
C SER A 129 -1.18 -14.04 -8.93
N VAL A 130 -0.55 -14.31 -7.79
CA VAL A 130 0.47 -13.43 -7.22
C VAL A 130 1.66 -13.41 -8.17
N VAL A 131 1.94 -12.23 -8.71
CA VAL A 131 3.10 -11.97 -9.56
C VAL A 131 4.32 -11.66 -8.69
N ASP A 132 4.12 -10.97 -7.57
CA ASP A 132 5.19 -10.60 -6.61
C ASP A 132 4.56 -10.12 -5.30
N ASN A 133 5.09 -10.57 -4.16
CA ASN A 133 4.69 -10.14 -2.82
C ASN A 133 5.89 -9.72 -1.95
N THR A 134 7.03 -9.43 -2.58
CA THR A 134 8.29 -9.15 -1.89
C THR A 134 8.43 -7.68 -1.48
N ILE A 135 7.54 -6.80 -1.96
CA ILE A 135 7.60 -5.36 -1.67
C ILE A 135 7.17 -5.14 -0.22
N LYS A 136 8.15 -4.86 0.65
CA LYS A 136 7.92 -4.55 2.06
C LYS A 136 7.66 -3.07 2.26
N VAL A 137 6.65 -2.77 3.07
CA VAL A 137 6.32 -1.43 3.53
C VAL A 137 6.53 -1.41 5.04
N GLY A 138 7.37 -0.50 5.54
CA GLY A 138 7.72 -0.45 6.97
C GLY A 138 6.49 -0.22 7.86
N ALA A 139 6.49 -0.79 9.06
CA ALA A 139 5.37 -0.69 10.00
C ALA A 139 5.14 0.73 10.56
N ASN A 140 6.17 1.58 10.56
CA ASN A 140 6.13 2.95 11.10
C ASN A 140 5.38 3.91 10.17
N ILE A 141 4.08 3.66 10.00
CA ILE A 141 3.17 4.47 9.19
C ILE A 141 2.39 5.40 10.12
N PRO A 142 2.43 6.73 9.91
CA PRO A 142 1.75 7.70 10.75
C PRO A 142 0.27 7.38 10.97
N ASP A 143 -0.25 7.82 12.12
CA ASP A 143 -1.66 7.75 12.46
C ASP A 143 -2.54 8.44 11.40
N PRO A 144 -3.85 8.11 11.36
CA PRO A 144 -4.75 8.68 10.36
C PRO A 144 -4.71 10.20 10.30
N LEU A 145 -4.92 10.74 9.10
CA LEU A 145 -4.98 12.18 8.80
C LEU A 145 -3.66 12.96 8.93
N ILE A 146 -2.56 12.37 9.39
CA ILE A 146 -1.27 13.08 9.50
C ILE A 146 -0.68 13.38 8.12
N ARG A 147 -0.39 12.35 7.32
CA ARG A 147 0.14 12.49 5.95
C ARG A 147 -0.02 11.23 5.11
N PRO A 148 0.00 11.35 3.76
CA PRO A 148 0.23 10.20 2.89
C PRO A 148 1.63 9.60 3.07
N ASN A 149 1.77 8.37 2.61
CA ASN A 149 3.01 7.61 2.55
C ASN A 149 3.20 7.13 1.12
N TRP A 150 4.44 6.78 0.78
CA TRP A 150 4.82 6.33 -0.55
C TRP A 150 5.66 5.07 -0.44
N VAL A 151 5.38 4.14 -1.34
CA VAL A 151 6.26 3.01 -1.63
C VAL A 151 6.57 3.02 -3.11
N THR A 152 7.85 2.83 -3.43
CA THR A 152 8.34 2.83 -4.79
C THR A 152 8.97 1.47 -5.10
N PHE A 153 8.70 0.94 -6.28
CA PHE A 153 9.27 -0.32 -6.75
C PHE A 153 9.41 -0.30 -8.27
N THR A 154 10.23 -1.21 -8.78
CA THR A 154 10.35 -1.45 -10.22
C THR A 154 9.29 -2.44 -10.68
N MET A 155 8.50 -2.06 -11.67
CA MET A 155 7.54 -2.93 -12.34
C MET A 155 8.13 -3.44 -13.64
N GLN A 156 8.16 -4.76 -13.77
CA GLN A 156 8.55 -5.46 -15.00
C GLN A 156 7.30 -5.83 -15.80
N LEU A 157 7.28 -5.45 -17.07
CA LEU A 157 6.24 -5.80 -18.03
C LEU A 157 6.85 -6.68 -19.12
N ASN A 158 6.46 -7.96 -19.13
CA ASN A 158 6.89 -8.89 -20.17
C ASN A 158 6.02 -8.72 -21.41
N TYR A 159 6.63 -8.82 -22.58
CA TYR A 159 5.93 -8.74 -23.86
C TYR A 159 6.43 -9.79 -24.84
N SER A 160 5.56 -10.20 -25.76
CA SER A 160 5.86 -11.11 -26.87
C SER A 160 5.90 -10.32 -28.18
N THR A 161 6.77 -10.76 -29.11
CA THR A 161 6.86 -10.23 -30.47
C THR A 161 6.43 -11.26 -31.53
N SER A 162 5.81 -12.37 -31.12
CA SER A 162 5.22 -13.36 -32.03
C SER A 162 3.95 -12.79 -32.67
N GLY A 163 4.10 -11.80 -33.57
CA GLY A 163 3.02 -11.01 -34.15
C GLY A 163 3.20 -9.51 -33.83
N GLN A 164 2.09 -8.81 -33.58
CA GLN A 164 2.15 -7.45 -33.04
C GLN A 164 2.61 -7.50 -31.57
N PRO A 165 3.55 -6.63 -31.14
CA PRO A 165 4.02 -6.63 -29.76
C PRO A 165 2.87 -6.47 -28.75
N THR A 166 2.77 -7.42 -27.82
CA THR A 166 1.70 -7.46 -26.81
C THR A 166 2.22 -7.86 -25.44
N LEU A 167 1.63 -7.31 -24.38
CA LEU A 167 1.97 -7.68 -23.01
C LEU A 167 1.54 -9.11 -22.70
N VAL A 168 2.41 -9.86 -22.02
CA VAL A 168 2.16 -11.23 -21.57
C VAL A 168 1.85 -11.20 -20.07
N ALA A 169 0.63 -11.57 -19.70
CA ALA A 169 0.14 -11.63 -18.31
C ALA A 169 0.53 -10.41 -17.46
N PRO A 170 0.19 -9.17 -17.88
CA PRO A 170 0.57 -7.98 -17.14
C PRO A 170 -0.07 -7.96 -15.73
N PRO A 171 0.60 -7.35 -14.72
CA PRO A 171 -0.04 -7.06 -13.45
C PRO A 171 -1.30 -6.20 -13.66
N GLN A 172 -2.37 -6.53 -12.96
CA GLN A 172 -3.67 -5.86 -13.07
C GLN A 172 -4.23 -5.43 -11.71
N LEU A 173 -3.61 -5.89 -10.63
CA LEU A 173 -4.04 -5.66 -9.26
C LEU A 173 -2.82 -5.33 -8.39
N LEU A 174 -2.94 -4.29 -7.58
CA LEU A 174 -2.08 -4.05 -6.42
C LEU A 174 -2.89 -4.20 -5.15
N MET A 175 -2.32 -4.86 -4.14
CA MET A 175 -2.92 -5.01 -2.82
C MET A 175 -1.94 -4.60 -1.74
N LEU A 176 -2.36 -3.71 -0.85
CA LEU A 176 -1.65 -3.38 0.39
C LEU A 176 -2.25 -4.21 1.51
N GLU A 177 -1.40 -4.95 2.21
CA GLU A 177 -1.80 -5.99 3.13
C GLU A 177 -1.13 -5.79 4.49
N ASN A 178 -1.91 -5.96 5.56
CA ASN A 178 -1.40 -6.35 6.86
C ASN A 178 -1.35 -7.89 6.88
N PRO A 179 -0.15 -8.53 6.90
CA PRO A 179 -0.04 -9.97 6.82
C PRO A 179 -0.83 -10.72 7.91
N VAL A 180 -0.96 -10.12 9.10
CA VAL A 180 -1.68 -10.72 10.23
C VAL A 180 -3.19 -10.67 9.99
N THR A 181 -3.73 -9.52 9.58
CA THR A 181 -5.15 -9.39 9.21
C THR A 181 -5.49 -10.29 8.03
N TYR A 182 -4.64 -10.29 6.99
CA TYR A 182 -4.81 -11.08 5.77
C TYR A 182 -4.86 -12.59 6.06
N ALA A 183 -4.03 -13.07 6.99
CA ALA A 183 -4.03 -14.46 7.44
C ALA A 183 -5.28 -14.82 8.27
N LYS A 184 -5.82 -13.88 9.07
CA LYS A 184 -7.05 -14.09 9.86
C LYS A 184 -8.32 -14.10 9.01
N MET A 185 -8.30 -13.44 7.85
CA MET A 185 -9.40 -13.45 6.89
C MET A 185 -9.26 -14.63 5.92
N THR A 186 -9.52 -15.86 6.38
CA THR A 186 -9.34 -17.09 5.58
C THR A 186 -10.53 -17.40 4.67
N LYS A 187 -10.28 -18.18 3.61
CA LYS A 187 -11.33 -18.86 2.84
C LYS A 187 -12.08 -19.86 3.74
N PRO A 188 -13.38 -20.16 3.49
CA PRO A 188 -14.20 -19.72 2.36
C PRO A 188 -14.92 -18.38 2.58
N THR A 189 -14.95 -17.84 3.79
CA THR A 189 -15.76 -16.64 4.11
C THR A 189 -15.38 -15.42 3.26
N TYR A 190 -14.11 -15.33 2.87
CA TYR A 190 -13.56 -14.23 2.06
C TYR A 190 -13.02 -14.80 0.76
N HIS A 191 -13.92 -14.97 -0.21
CA HIS A 191 -13.65 -15.66 -1.46
C HIS A 191 -12.61 -14.94 -2.33
N HIS A 192 -12.64 -13.60 -2.35
CA HIS A 192 -11.70 -12.78 -3.13
C HIS A 192 -10.52 -12.32 -2.27
N ASP A 193 -9.30 -12.40 -2.81
CA ASP A 193 -8.11 -11.87 -2.13
C ASP A 193 -8.20 -10.36 -1.86
N ARG A 194 -8.93 -9.64 -2.72
CA ARG A 194 -9.27 -8.23 -2.56
C ARG A 194 -10.05 -7.92 -1.28
N ASP A 195 -10.91 -8.82 -0.81
CA ASP A 195 -11.66 -8.64 0.44
C ASP A 195 -10.75 -8.75 1.67
N ARG A 196 -9.63 -9.46 1.52
CA ARG A 196 -8.67 -9.76 2.58
C ARG A 196 -7.61 -8.66 2.73
N ALA A 197 -7.30 -7.95 1.64
CA ALA A 197 -6.38 -6.83 1.64
C ALA A 197 -6.89 -5.62 2.46
N GLU A 198 -5.97 -4.78 2.94
CA GLU A 198 -6.32 -3.53 3.62
C GLU A 198 -6.73 -2.44 2.63
N ALA A 199 -6.11 -2.43 1.45
CA ALA A 199 -6.50 -1.60 0.32
C ALA A 199 -6.07 -2.29 -0.97
N TRP A 200 -6.78 -2.03 -2.06
CA TRP A 200 -6.43 -2.57 -3.36
C TRP A 200 -6.79 -1.61 -4.49
N ARG A 201 -6.14 -1.79 -5.64
CA ARG A 201 -6.36 -1.00 -6.85
C ARG A 201 -6.23 -1.88 -8.09
N THR A 202 -7.22 -1.84 -8.97
CA THR A 202 -7.17 -2.51 -10.28
C THR A 202 -6.88 -1.54 -11.41
N PHE A 203 -6.19 -2.00 -12.44
CA PHE A 203 -5.90 -1.24 -13.66
C PHE A 203 -5.64 -2.18 -14.84
N GLN A 204 -5.73 -1.64 -16.05
CA GLN A 204 -5.44 -2.35 -17.29
C GLN A 204 -4.21 -1.73 -17.94
N LEU A 205 -3.11 -2.49 -18.03
CA LEU A 205 -1.87 -2.02 -18.63
C LEU A 205 -1.83 -2.27 -20.14
N SER A 206 -1.28 -1.31 -20.86
CA SER A 206 -0.92 -1.40 -22.27
C SER A 206 0.37 -0.64 -22.52
N VAL A 207 1.10 -1.02 -23.57
CA VAL A 207 2.32 -0.34 -23.99
C VAL A 207 2.17 0.13 -25.43
N ASN A 208 2.56 1.37 -25.69
CA ASN A 208 2.78 1.85 -27.05
C ASN A 208 4.14 1.35 -27.53
N PHE A 209 4.15 0.32 -28.39
CA PHE A 209 5.39 -0.26 -28.92
C PHE A 209 5.92 0.45 -30.17
N SER A 210 5.11 1.35 -30.76
CA SER A 210 5.49 2.15 -31.94
C SER A 210 6.27 3.42 -31.59
N GLU A 211 6.33 3.78 -30.30
CA GLU A 211 6.97 4.98 -29.77
C GLU A 211 8.17 4.68 -28.87
#